data_AF-A0A358NGB0-F1
#
_entry.id   AF-A0A358NGB0-F1
#
_cell.length_a   1.000
_cell.length_b   1.000
_cell.length_c   1.000
_cell.angle_alpha   90.00
_cell.angle_beta   90.00
_cell.angle_gamma   90.00
#
_symmetry.space_group_name_H-M   'P 1'
#
loop_
_entity.id
_entity.type
_entity.pdbx_description
1 polymer ?
#
loop_
_entity_poly.entity_id
_entity_poly.type
_entity_poly.pdbx_seq_one_letter_code
_entity_poly.pdbx_strand_id
1 'polypeptide(L)'
;SNPDFNYNVIVPGTELCIPPGTYQACSPNSVEYVIKTGDSLSTVATANNLTPSQLLIANPTLRPANFLIVGTKICIPRPAASSNV
;
A
#
# COMPACT_ATOMS: atom_id res chain seq x y z
N SER A 1 -8.28 18.32 -15.73
CA SER A 1 -9.18 18.19 -14.56
C SER A 1 -10.57 17.88 -15.04
N ASN A 2 -11.42 17.29 -14.19
CA ASN A 2 -12.79 16.89 -14.54
C ASN A 2 -13.79 17.81 -13.81
N PRO A 3 -13.98 19.07 -14.26
CA PRO A 3 -14.73 20.08 -13.50
C PRO A 3 -16.22 19.76 -13.36
N ASP A 4 -16.83 19.12 -14.36
CA ASP A 4 -18.27 18.84 -14.40
C ASP A 4 -18.59 17.34 -14.28
N PHE A 5 -17.63 16.53 -13.81
CA PHE A 5 -17.80 15.08 -13.70
C PHE A 5 -18.75 14.71 -12.56
N ASN A 6 -19.87 14.09 -12.91
CA ASN A 6 -20.77 13.45 -11.95
C ASN A 6 -20.40 11.97 -11.79
N TYR A 7 -19.85 11.60 -10.64
CA TYR A 7 -19.40 10.23 -10.35
C TYR A 7 -20.52 9.18 -10.33
N ASN A 8 -21.80 9.60 -10.29
CA ASN A 8 -22.94 8.69 -10.34
C ASN A 8 -23.36 8.31 -11.77
N VAL A 9 -22.83 8.98 -12.80
CA VAL A 9 -23.21 8.76 -14.21
C VAL A 9 -21.96 8.69 -15.08
N ILE A 10 -21.60 7.46 -15.48
CA ILE A 10 -20.51 7.18 -16.44
C ILE A 10 -21.14 6.57 -17.68
N VAL A 11 -20.97 7.20 -18.84
CA VAL A 11 -21.54 6.75 -20.11
C VAL A 11 -20.44 6.37 -21.10
N PRO A 12 -20.72 5.48 -22.07
CA PRO A 12 -19.76 5.19 -23.14
C PRO A 12 -19.31 6.47 -23.85
N GLY A 13 -18.00 6.62 -24.06
CA GLY A 13 -17.41 7.81 -24.68
C GLY A 13 -17.09 8.96 -23.70
N THR A 14 -17.37 8.83 -22.39
CA THR A 14 -16.85 9.78 -21.41
C THR A 14 -15.33 9.73 -21.36
N GLU A 15 -14.68 10.86 -21.65
CA GLU A 15 -13.25 11.04 -21.42
C GLU A 15 -12.99 11.54 -20.00
N LEU A 16 -12.09 10.87 -19.29
CA LEU A 16 -11.74 11.20 -17.92
C LEU A 16 -10.24 11.53 -17.84
N CYS A 17 -9.91 12.73 -17.38
CA CYS A 17 -8.53 13.07 -17.05
C CYS A 17 -8.18 12.43 -15.70
N ILE A 18 -7.40 11.35 -15.73
CA ILE A 18 -6.74 10.80 -14.55
C ILE A 18 -5.38 11.49 -14.42
N PRO A 19 -5.12 12.27 -13.35
CA PRO A 19 -3.78 12.81 -13.12
C PRO A 19 -2.76 11.67 -13.04
N PRO A 20 -1.53 11.83 -13.56
CA PRO A 20 -0.50 10.83 -13.38
C PRO A 20 -0.22 10.67 -11.87
N GLY A 21 -0.60 9.53 -11.32
CA GLY A 21 -0.21 9.13 -9.98
C GLY A 21 1.22 8.62 -10.03
N THR A 22 2.11 9.14 -9.19
CA THR A 22 3.42 8.52 -8.99
C THR A 22 3.22 7.26 -8.17
N TYR A 23 3.21 6.10 -8.82
CA TYR A 23 3.29 4.83 -8.12
C TYR A 23 4.67 4.72 -7.46
N GLN A 24 4.70 4.82 -6.14
CA GLN A 24 5.92 4.58 -5.38
C GLN A 24 6.11 3.08 -5.23
N ALA A 25 7.00 2.51 -6.03
CA ALA A 25 7.40 1.11 -5.87
C ALA A 25 8.10 0.91 -4.52
N CYS A 26 7.92 -0.28 -3.95
CA CYS A 26 8.67 -0.71 -2.77
C CYS A 26 10.17 -0.78 -3.06
N SER A 27 10.98 -0.57 -2.03
CA SER A 27 12.43 -0.73 -2.15
C SER A 27 12.79 -2.18 -2.52
N PRO A 28 13.95 -2.43 -3.17
CA PRO A 28 14.36 -3.77 -3.59
C PRO A 28 14.41 -4.82 -2.46
N ASN A 29 14.63 -4.36 -1.22
CA ASN A 29 14.65 -5.19 -0.02
C ASN A 29 13.27 -5.33 0.65
N SER A 30 12.20 -4.98 -0.07
CA SER A 30 10.84 -5.07 0.41
C SER A 30 9.96 -5.77 -0.61
N VAL A 31 8.86 -6.35 -0.14
CA VAL A 31 7.85 -6.96 -1.00
C VAL A 31 6.55 -6.21 -0.84
N GLU A 32 5.89 -5.91 -1.96
CA GLU A 32 4.55 -5.33 -1.94
C GLU A 32 3.55 -6.34 -1.38
N TYR A 33 2.73 -5.89 -0.44
CA TYR A 33 1.61 -6.63 0.11
C TYR A 33 0.35 -5.77 0.06
N VAL A 34 -0.78 -6.41 -0.21
CA VAL A 34 -2.09 -5.76 -0.25
C VAL A 34 -2.88 -6.19 0.97
N ILE A 35 -3.31 -5.22 1.78
CA ILE A 35 -4.12 -5.44 2.98
C ILE A 35 -5.42 -6.17 2.61
N LYS A 36 -5.72 -7.24 3.36
CA LYS A 36 -6.90 -8.10 3.19
C LYS A 36 -7.90 -7.88 4.32
N THR A 37 -9.09 -8.46 4.17
CA THR A 37 -10.10 -8.43 5.23
C THR A 37 -9.58 -9.12 6.49
N GLY A 38 -9.66 -8.45 7.63
CA GLY A 38 -9.16 -8.93 8.92
C GLY A 38 -7.69 -8.58 9.20
N ASP A 39 -6.97 -7.96 8.26
CA ASP A 39 -5.63 -7.45 8.50
C ASP A 39 -5.65 -6.19 9.36
N SER A 40 -4.55 -5.99 10.07
CA SER A 40 -4.24 -4.82 10.88
C SER A 40 -2.73 -4.64 10.94
N LEU A 41 -2.27 -3.48 11.41
CA LEU A 41 -0.84 -3.23 11.56
C LEU A 41 -0.14 -4.30 12.42
N SER A 42 -0.79 -4.73 13.51
CA SER A 42 -0.23 -5.75 14.41
C SER A 42 -0.24 -7.14 13.79
N THR A 43 -1.36 -7.58 13.21
CA THR A 43 -1.47 -8.92 12.62
C THR A 43 -0.52 -9.11 11.45
N VAL A 44 -0.39 -8.09 10.58
CA VAL A 44 0.54 -8.12 9.44
C VAL A 44 2.00 -8.10 9.93
N ALA A 45 2.33 -7.28 10.92
CA ALA A 45 3.68 -7.24 11.48
C ALA A 45 4.07 -8.60 12.09
N THR A 46 3.21 -9.17 12.96
CA THR A 46 3.45 -10.47 13.59
C THR A 46 3.58 -11.60 12.56
N ALA A 47 2.72 -11.64 11.55
CA ALA A 47 2.80 -12.66 10.49
C ALA A 47 4.11 -12.63 9.69
N ASN A 48 4.80 -11.48 9.68
CA ASN A 48 6.07 -11.29 8.96
C ASN A 48 7.28 -11.22 9.90
N ASN A 49 7.14 -11.58 11.18
CA ASN A 49 8.19 -11.48 12.20
C ASN A 49 8.77 -10.05 12.34
N LEU A 50 7.91 -9.04 12.20
CA LEU A 50 8.24 -7.63 12.35
C LEU A 50 7.50 -7.03 13.55
N THR A 51 7.99 -5.88 14.01
CA THR A 51 7.24 -5.01 14.92
C THR A 51 6.36 -4.02 14.13
N PRO A 52 5.24 -3.55 14.69
CA PRO A 52 4.43 -2.47 14.11
C PRO A 52 5.27 -1.25 13.71
N SER A 53 6.25 -0.89 14.55
CA SER A 53 7.15 0.24 14.30
C SER A 53 8.04 0.03 13.08
N GLN A 54 8.63 -1.16 12.90
CA GLN A 54 9.43 -1.48 11.71
C GLN A 54 8.58 -1.42 10.43
N LEU A 55 7.34 -1.89 10.50
CA LEU A 55 6.43 -1.85 9.35
C LEU A 55 5.99 -0.42 9.02
N LEU A 56 5.78 0.45 10.01
CA LEU A 56 5.51 1.88 9.78
C LEU A 56 6.71 2.62 9.21
N ILE A 57 7.93 2.33 9.68
CA ILE A 57 9.17 2.93 9.16
C ILE A 57 9.33 2.59 7.67
N ALA A 58 9.02 1.36 7.27
CA ALA A 58 9.05 0.95 5.87
C ALA A 58 7.96 1.61 5.00
N ASN A 59 6.94 2.22 5.61
CA ASN A 59 5.79 2.82 4.94
C ASN A 59 5.55 4.27 5.43
N PRO A 60 6.49 5.21 5.18
CA PRO A 60 6.49 6.54 5.79
C PRO A 60 5.30 7.43 5.41
N THR A 61 4.64 7.13 4.29
CA THR A 61 3.44 7.84 3.82
C THR A 61 2.15 7.34 4.48
N LEU A 62 2.19 6.21 5.18
CA LEU A 62 1.02 5.58 5.79
C LEU A 62 0.92 5.90 7.29
N ARG A 63 -0.27 5.68 7.84
CA ARG A 63 -0.62 5.78 9.26
C ARG A 63 -1.19 4.43 9.72
N PRO A 64 -1.22 4.15 11.03
CA PRO A 64 -1.75 2.87 11.55
C PRO A 64 -3.15 2.52 11.03
N ALA A 65 -4.03 3.51 10.88
CA ALA A 65 -5.38 3.30 10.38
C ALA A 65 -5.43 2.81 8.92
N ASN A 66 -4.42 3.11 8.10
CA ASN A 66 -4.38 2.64 6.71
C ASN A 66 -4.27 1.12 6.60
N PHE A 67 -3.71 0.45 7.62
CA PHE A 67 -3.57 -1.01 7.65
C PHE A 67 -4.90 -1.75 7.88
N LEU A 68 -5.98 -1.02 8.15
CA LEU A 68 -7.34 -1.56 8.25
C LEU A 68 -8.13 -1.41 6.93
N ILE A 69 -7.60 -0.64 5.97
CA ILE A 69 -8.27 -0.36 4.70
C ILE A 69 -7.87 -1.43 3.70
N VAL A 70 -8.80 -2.33 3.40
CA VAL A 70 -8.64 -3.39 2.40
C VAL A 70 -8.24 -2.78 1.04
N GLY A 71 -7.28 -3.41 0.36
CA GLY A 71 -6.75 -2.92 -0.91
C GLY A 71 -5.59 -1.93 -0.78
N THR A 72 -5.28 -1.47 0.45
CA THR A 72 -4.08 -0.66 0.68
C THR A 72 -2.82 -1.45 0.35
N LYS A 73 -1.97 -0.89 -0.50
CA LYS A 73 -0.66 -1.42 -0.82
C LYS A 73 0.36 -0.94 0.21
N ILE A 74 1.13 -1.87 0.75
CA ILE A 74 2.19 -1.61 1.72
C ILE A 74 3.48 -2.32 1.28
N CYS A 75 4.61 -1.84 1.76
CA CYS A 75 5.90 -2.47 1.60
C CYS A 75 6.27 -3.23 2.87
N ILE A 76 6.47 -4.53 2.76
CA ILE A 76 6.95 -5.39 3.86
C ILE A 76 8.47 -5.54 3.70
N PRO A 77 9.28 -4.99 4.61
CA PRO A 77 10.72 -5.13 4.54
C PRO A 77 11.12 -6.59 4.78
N ARG A 78 11.97 -7.13 3.91
CA ARG A 78 12.65 -8.41 4.13
C ARG A 78 14.09 -8.11 4.51
N PRO A 79 14.51 -8.43 5.75
CA PRO A 79 15.93 -8.51 6.02
C PRO A 79 16.54 -9.42 4.97
N ALA A 80 17.67 -9.02 4.37
CA ALA A 80 18.43 -9.93 3.53
C ALA A 80 18.64 -11.20 4.37
N ALA A 81 18.06 -12.32 3.94
CA ALA A 81 18.45 -13.61 4.50
C ALA A 81 19.96 -13.61 4.48
N SER A 82 20.61 -13.83 5.63
CA SER A 82 22.05 -13.84 5.75
C SER A 82 22.62 -14.65 4.58
N SER A 83 23.13 -13.94 3.57
CA SER A 83 23.98 -14.52 2.56
C SER A 83 25.23 -14.88 3.32
N ASN A 84 25.27 -16.10 3.84
CA ASN A 84 26.53 -16.72 4.22
C ASN A 84 27.33 -16.83 2.92
N VAL A 85 28.14 -15.82 2.65
CA VAL A 85 29.23 -15.85 1.66
C VAL A 85 30.52 -16.19 2.39
#